data_AF-A0A4Q2JYI6-F1
#
_entry.id   AF-A0A4Q2JYI6-F1
#
_cell.length_a   1.000
_cell.length_b   1.000
_cell.length_c   1.000
_cell.angle_alpha   90.00
_cell.angle_beta   90.00
_cell.angle_gamma   90.00
#
_symmetry.space_group_name_H-M   'P 1'
#
loop_
_entity.id
_entity.type
_entity.pdbx_description
1 polymer ?
#
loop_
_entity_poly.entity_id
_entity_poly.type
_entity_poly.pdbx_seq_one_letter_code
_entity_poly.pdbx_strand_id
1 'polypeptide(L)'
;MPKTVIWAGVGVALAGGILVATAPLALNAWWAPNTTEWLSAIGVLEIVVAIARTVLAPLGAALIAGGLVMVYIDRRLRGDGISDRPRRWRFPPPQDA
;
A
#
# COMPACT_ATOMS: atom_id res chain seq x y z
N MET A 1 5.22 -14.87 -0.41
CA MET A 1 5.63 -13.92 -1.48
C MET A 1 5.32 -12.48 -1.06
N PRO A 2 6.13 -11.89 -0.18
CA PRO A 2 5.81 -10.59 0.43
C PRO A 2 5.95 -9.40 -0.53
N LYS A 3 6.91 -9.48 -1.47
CA LYS A 3 7.12 -8.46 -2.52
C LYS A 3 5.86 -8.25 -3.36
N THR A 4 5.15 -9.33 -3.68
CA THR A 4 3.91 -9.27 -4.47
C THR A 4 2.80 -8.51 -3.75
N VAL A 5 2.70 -8.63 -2.42
CA VAL A 5 1.69 -7.91 -1.61
C VAL A 5 2.00 -6.42 -1.54
N ILE A 6 3.27 -6.06 -1.39
CA ILE A 6 3.70 -4.65 -1.40
C ILE A 6 3.41 -4.02 -2.77
N TRP A 7 3.76 -4.70 -3.87
CA TRP A 7 3.45 -4.24 -5.22
C TRP A 7 1.96 -4.19 -5.51
N ALA A 8 1.16 -5.10 -4.96
CA ALA A 8 -0.30 -5.03 -5.02
C ALA A 8 -0.84 -3.80 -4.28
N GLY A 9 -0.31 -3.47 -3.10
CA GLY A 9 -0.68 -2.26 -2.36
C GLY A 9 -0.35 -0.97 -3.14
N VAL A 10 0.83 -0.89 -3.75
CA VAL A 10 1.22 0.23 -4.62
C VAL A 10 0.31 0.31 -5.86
N GLY A 11 0.00 -0.85 -6.46
CA GLY A 11 -0.90 -0.94 -7.61
C GLY A 11 -2.32 -0.45 -7.29
N VAL A 12 -2.88 -0.85 -6.15
CA VAL A 12 -4.22 -0.40 -5.69
C VAL A 12 -4.22 1.10 -5.43
N ALA A 13 -3.18 1.65 -4.80
CA ALA A 13 -3.09 3.08 -4.54
C ALA A 13 -2.99 3.90 -5.85
N LEU A 14 -2.17 3.48 -6.79
CA LEU A 14 -2.04 4.13 -8.10
C LEU A 14 -3.32 4.01 -8.93
N ALA A 15 -3.87 2.80 -9.05
CA ALA A 15 -5.09 2.55 -9.80
C ALA A 15 -6.28 3.31 -9.23
N GLY A 16 -6.45 3.31 -7.91
CA GLY A 16 -7.49 4.08 -7.24
C GLY A 16 -7.31 5.59 -7.42
N GLY A 17 -6.07 6.08 -7.36
CA GLY A 17 -5.76 7.50 -7.60
C GLY A 17 -6.09 7.94 -9.02
N ILE A 18 -5.72 7.12 -10.02
CA ILE A 18 -6.05 7.36 -11.42
C ILE A 18 -7.57 7.33 -11.62
N LEU A 19 -8.27 6.34 -11.05
CA LEU A 19 -9.72 6.22 -11.14
C LEU A 19 -10.41 7.48 -10.58
N VAL A 20 -9.99 7.96 -9.41
CA VAL A 20 -10.54 9.18 -8.81
C VAL A 20 -10.27 10.42 -9.66
N ALA A 21 -9.11 10.49 -10.30
CA ALA A 21 -8.74 11.62 -11.17
C ALA A 21 -9.52 11.62 -12.50
N THR A 22 -9.76 10.45 -13.09
CA THR A 22 -10.42 10.32 -14.41
C THR A 22 -11.94 10.18 -14.32
N ALA A 23 -12.48 9.78 -13.17
CA ALA A 23 -13.91 9.66 -12.90
C ALA A 23 -14.74 10.90 -13.32
N PRO A 24 -14.41 12.14 -12.90
CA PRO A 24 -15.20 13.31 -13.28
C PRO A 24 -15.08 13.64 -14.78
N LEU A 25 -13.94 13.37 -15.41
CA LEU A 25 -13.75 13.57 -16.85
C LEU A 25 -14.61 12.59 -17.67
N ALA A 26 -14.64 11.32 -17.27
CA ALA A 26 -15.45 10.30 -17.92
C ALA A 26 -16.95 10.57 -17.81
N LEU A 27 -17.40 11.03 -16.63
CA LEU A 27 -18.82 11.31 -16.39
C LEU A 27 -19.32 12.52 -17.22
N ASN A 28 -18.48 13.56 -17.36
CA ASN A 28 -18.77 14.70 -18.23
C ASN A 28 -18.70 14.38 -19.73
N ALA A 29 -17.92 13.38 -20.14
CA ALA A 29 -17.83 12.96 -21.53
C ALA A 29 -19.00 12.09 -21.98
N TRP A 30 -19.56 11.28 -21.08
CA TRP A 30 -20.60 10.30 -21.42
C TRP A 30 -22.03 10.87 -21.34
N TRP A 31 -22.27 11.80 -20.40
CA TRP A 31 -23.58 12.38 -20.18
C TRP A 31 -23.61 13.85 -20.57
N ALA A 32 -24.69 14.27 -21.24
CA ALA A 32 -24.89 15.66 -21.56
C ALA A 32 -25.00 16.48 -20.25
N PRO A 33 -24.18 17.52 -20.08
CA PRO A 33 -24.34 18.43 -18.96
C PRO A 33 -25.78 18.96 -18.95
N ASN A 34 -26.37 19.11 -17.76
CA ASN A 34 -27.66 19.76 -17.54
C ASN A 34 -28.95 18.89 -17.63
N THR A 35 -28.85 17.56 -17.58
CA THR A 35 -30.03 16.70 -17.31
C THR A 35 -30.20 16.43 -15.80
N THR A 36 -31.42 16.12 -15.36
CA THR A 36 -31.69 15.72 -13.96
C THR A 36 -30.90 14.47 -13.56
N GLU A 37 -30.66 13.58 -14.53
CA GLU A 37 -29.83 12.39 -14.39
C GLU A 37 -28.35 12.77 -14.18
N TRP A 38 -27.85 13.77 -14.90
CA TRP A 38 -26.47 14.27 -14.74
C TRP A 38 -26.19 14.81 -13.33
N LEU A 39 -27.13 15.56 -12.75
CA LEU A 39 -27.01 16.06 -11.39
C LEU A 39 -26.97 14.93 -10.34
N SER A 40 -27.79 13.89 -10.51
CA SER A 40 -27.83 12.77 -9.56
C SER A 40 -26.55 11.94 -9.60
N ALA A 41 -25.98 11.68 -10.79
CA ALA A 41 -24.71 10.96 -10.85
C ALA A 41 -23.51 11.77 -10.42
N ILE A 42 -23.48 13.09 -10.64
CA ILE A 42 -22.42 13.92 -10.06
C ILE A 42 -22.47 13.85 -8.54
N GLY A 43 -23.65 13.96 -7.93
CA GLY A 43 -23.80 13.84 -6.48
C GLY A 43 -23.32 12.49 -5.95
N VAL A 44 -23.69 11.38 -6.60
CA VAL A 44 -23.21 10.04 -6.22
C VAL A 44 -21.69 9.91 -6.43
N LEU A 45 -21.17 10.40 -7.55
CA LEU A 45 -19.74 10.35 -7.87
C LEU A 45 -18.91 11.13 -6.85
N GLU A 46 -19.36 12.32 -6.46
CA GLU A 46 -18.69 13.14 -5.44
C GLU A 46 -18.61 12.40 -4.10
N ILE A 47 -19.67 11.72 -3.68
CA ILE A 47 -19.66 10.90 -2.46
C ILE A 47 -18.65 9.76 -2.60
N VAL A 48 -18.66 9.04 -3.72
CA VAL A 48 -17.71 7.95 -3.97
C VAL A 48 -16.27 8.46 -4.00
N VAL A 49 -16.01 9.61 -4.64
CA VAL A 49 -14.70 10.25 -4.69
C VAL A 49 -14.27 10.74 -3.31
N ALA A 50 -15.17 11.27 -2.50
CA ALA A 50 -14.88 11.70 -1.14
C ALA A 50 -14.50 10.51 -0.25
N ILE A 51 -15.24 9.41 -0.33
CA ILE A 51 -14.93 8.16 0.37
C ILE A 51 -13.61 7.59 -0.13
N ALA A 52 -13.38 7.58 -1.45
CA ALA A 52 -12.13 7.12 -2.00
C ALA A 52 -10.96 7.95 -1.48
N ARG A 53 -11.05 9.29 -1.49
CA ARG A 53 -9.98 10.18 -1.00
C ARG A 53 -9.66 9.97 0.49
N THR A 54 -10.64 9.64 1.32
CA THR A 54 -10.40 9.38 2.75
C THR A 54 -9.84 7.99 3.00
N VAL A 55 -10.25 6.98 2.22
CA VAL A 55 -9.91 5.58 2.48
C VAL A 55 -8.68 5.11 1.71
N LEU A 56 -8.36 5.68 0.55
CA LEU A 56 -7.30 5.16 -0.34
C LEU A 56 -5.91 5.19 0.32
N ALA A 57 -5.56 6.30 0.98
CA ALA A 57 -4.26 6.44 1.62
C ALA A 57 -4.10 5.50 2.84
N PRO A 58 -5.05 5.41 3.79
CA PRO A 58 -5.01 4.42 4.87
C PRO A 58 -4.94 2.97 4.36
N LEU A 59 -5.71 2.64 3.32
CA LEU A 59 -5.81 1.28 2.80
C LEU A 59 -4.51 0.87 2.08
N GLY A 60 -3.94 1.78 1.27
CA GLY A 60 -2.61 1.59 0.68
C GLY A 60 -1.52 1.42 1.75
N ALA A 61 -1.52 2.27 2.78
CA ALA A 61 -0.58 2.18 3.89
C ALA A 61 -0.70 0.85 4.66
N ALA A 62 -1.94 0.38 4.92
CA ALA A 62 -2.19 -0.89 5.59
C ALA A 62 -1.68 -2.09 4.78
N LEU A 63 -1.88 -2.09 3.46
CA LEU A 63 -1.39 -3.16 2.57
C LEU A 63 0.15 -3.19 2.52
N ILE A 64 0.79 -2.03 2.45
CA ILE A 64 2.26 -1.92 2.49
C ILE A 64 2.79 -2.42 3.84
N ALA A 65 2.19 -1.97 4.95
CA ALA A 65 2.58 -2.39 6.30
C ALA A 65 2.41 -3.92 6.50
N GLY A 66 1.28 -4.49 6.07
CA GLY A 66 1.04 -5.92 6.12
C GLY A 66 2.06 -6.72 5.30
N GLY A 67 2.41 -6.23 4.10
CA GLY A 67 3.49 -6.79 3.29
C GLY A 67 4.85 -6.76 3.98
N LEU A 68 5.17 -5.66 4.67
CA LEU A 68 6.42 -5.50 5.42
C LEU A 68 6.51 -6.48 6.61
N VAL A 69 5.41 -6.65 7.35
CA VAL A 69 5.32 -7.61 8.45
C VAL A 69 5.51 -9.04 7.93
N MET A 70 4.91 -9.39 6.80
CA MET A 70 5.14 -10.69 6.14
C MET A 70 6.60 -10.88 5.72
N VAL A 71 7.28 -9.86 5.17
CA VAL A 71 8.73 -9.94 4.87
C VAL A 71 9.52 -10.23 6.15
N TYR A 72 9.22 -9.51 7.22
CA TYR A 72 9.94 -9.63 8.48
C TYR A 72 9.76 -11.02 9.09
N ILE A 73 8.53 -11.52 9.14
CA ILE A 73 8.22 -12.86 9.65
C ILE A 73 8.87 -13.93 8.77
N ASP A 74 8.80 -13.82 7.44
CA ASP A 74 9.43 -14.77 6.51
C ASP A 74 10.96 -14.82 6.69
N ARG A 75 11.62 -13.67 6.85
CA ARG A 75 13.07 -13.60 7.17
C ARG A 75 13.39 -14.24 8.53
N ARG A 76 12.54 -14.00 9.53
CA ARG A 76 12.71 -14.57 10.87
C ARG A 76 12.51 -16.09 10.88
N LEU A 77 11.56 -16.61 10.10
CA LEU A 77 11.25 -18.04 9.97
C LEU A 77 12.25 -18.79 9.08
N ARG A 78 12.78 -18.15 8.04
CA ARG A 78 13.83 -18.72 7.16
C ARG A 78 15.18 -18.88 7.84
N GLY A 79 15.33 -18.40 9.08
CA GLY A 79 16.53 -18.63 9.86
C GLY A 79 17.73 -17.83 9.34
N ASP A 80 17.57 -16.51 9.17
CA ASP A 80 18.68 -15.59 9.46
C ASP A 80 19.03 -15.76 10.95
N GLY A 81 19.66 -16.89 11.25
CA GLY A 81 19.95 -17.35 12.59
C GLY A 81 20.93 -16.41 13.24
N ILE A 82 20.91 -16.36 14.55
CA ILE A 82 21.96 -15.73 15.37
C ILE A 82 23.38 -16.16 14.95
N SER A 83 23.51 -17.29 14.23
CA SER A 83 24.72 -17.82 13.59
C SER A 83 25.25 -17.04 12.38
N ASP A 84 24.39 -16.32 11.62
CA ASP A 84 24.81 -15.53 10.43
C ASP A 84 25.15 -14.07 10.78
N ARG A 85 25.08 -13.70 12.06
CA ARG A 85 25.53 -12.39 12.52
C ARG A 85 27.06 -12.33 12.43
N PRO A 86 27.66 -11.30 11.79
CA PRO A 86 29.11 -11.13 11.79
C PRO A 86 29.60 -11.15 13.23
N ARG A 87 30.56 -12.06 13.50
CA ARG A 87 31.09 -12.38 14.83
C ARG A 87 31.23 -11.10 15.66
N ARG A 88 30.38 -10.97 16.70
CA ARG A 88 30.60 -9.97 17.75
C ARG A 88 31.99 -10.20 18.33
N TRP A 89 32.72 -9.10 18.46
CA TRP A 89 34.08 -9.01 18.97
C TRP A 89 34.24 -9.91 20.22
N ARG A 90 35.05 -10.97 20.09
CA ARG A 90 35.44 -11.82 21.23
C ARG A 90 36.71 -11.22 21.82
N PHE A 91 36.67 -10.93 23.12
CA PHE A 91 37.88 -10.57 23.86
C PHE A 91 38.89 -11.72 23.77
N PRO A 92 40.19 -11.42 23.51
CA PRO A 92 41.24 -12.43 23.56
C PRO A 92 41.25 -13.11 24.93
N PRO A 93 41.46 -14.44 25.01
CA PRO A 93 41.64 -15.10 26.29
C PRO A 93 42.87 -14.50 26.99
N PRO A 94 42.85 -14.34 28.32
CA PRO A 94 43.99 -13.83 29.06
C PRO A 94 45.16 -14.79 28.84
N GLN A 95 46.29 -14.25 28.39
CA GLN A 95 47.55 -14.99 28.39
C GLN A 95 47.94 -15.15 29.85
N ASP A 96 48.11 -16.42 30.23
CA ASP A 96 48.49 -16.95 31.53
C ASP A 96 49.25 -15.96 32.44
N ALA A 97 48.76 -15.81 33.67
CA ALA A 97 49.44 -15.17 34.79
C ALA A 97 50.08 -16.22 35.69
#